data_AF-A0A1G6XU59-F1
#
_entry.id   AF-A0A1G6XU59-F1
#
_cell.length_a   1.000
_cell.length_b   1.000
_cell.length_c   1.000
_cell.angle_alpha   90.00
_cell.angle_beta   90.00
_cell.angle_gamma   90.00
#
_symmetry.space_group_name_H-M   'P 1'
#
loop_
_entity.id
_entity.type
_entity.pdbx_description
1 polymer ?
#
loop_
_entity_poly.entity_id
_entity_poly.type
_entity_poly.pdbx_seq_one_letter_code
_entity_poly.pdbx_strand_id
1 'polypeptide(L)'
;METTAAGSQPTPEEARRSLELAAAEEEATLNPPVPGWYYPLLAGLLLVICVLNAVEDPVGPLRVVVAVAVVALAVTVAALVGRMTFHRPGYRRLHIRWVAVLPGGLVALALAVAALLLQDVVGRWVWVVAGVALAVLVLLPGLAYWRRYPRA
;
A
#
# COMPACT_ATOMS: atom_id res chain seq x y z
N MET A 1 46.22 38.44 -4.32
CA MET A 1 45.27 38.14 -5.40
C MET A 1 43.94 37.82 -4.75
N GLU A 2 43.10 38.84 -4.60
CA GLU A 2 41.75 38.71 -4.04
C GLU A 2 40.80 38.51 -5.21
N THR A 3 40.23 37.31 -5.37
CA THR A 3 39.15 37.07 -6.31
C THR A 3 37.84 37.53 -5.68
N THR A 4 37.46 38.77 -5.97
CA THR A 4 36.10 39.29 -5.76
C THR A 4 35.15 38.56 -6.70
N ALA A 5 34.56 37.45 -6.22
CA ALA A 5 33.38 36.86 -6.84
C ALA A 5 32.22 37.84 -6.66
N ALA A 6 32.05 38.75 -7.63
CA ALA A 6 30.88 39.60 -7.73
C ALA A 6 29.64 38.69 -7.80
N GLY A 7 28.84 38.73 -6.73
CA GLY A 7 27.65 37.92 -6.57
C GLY A 7 26.62 38.23 -7.66
N SER A 8 26.52 37.37 -8.67
CA SER A 8 25.29 37.26 -9.44
C SER A 8 24.24 36.67 -8.49
N GLN A 9 23.38 37.52 -7.95
CA GLN A 9 22.17 37.03 -7.31
C GLN A 9 21.39 36.21 -8.35
N PRO A 10 20.95 34.98 -8.00
CA PRO A 10 20.23 34.13 -8.93
C PRO A 10 18.99 34.87 -9.43
N THR A 11 18.73 34.76 -10.73
CA THR A 11 17.51 35.31 -11.30
C THR A 11 16.29 34.65 -10.64
N PRO A 12 15.13 35.32 -10.58
CA PRO A 12 13.91 34.73 -9.98
C PRO A 12 13.52 33.38 -10.60
N GLU A 13 13.83 33.18 -11.89
CA GLU A 13 13.60 31.92 -12.60
C GLU A 13 14.60 30.83 -12.19
N GLU A 14 15.88 31.15 -12.04
CA GLU A 14 16.88 30.22 -11.51
C GLU A 14 16.57 29.84 -10.06
N ALA A 15 16.14 30.79 -9.22
CA ALA A 15 15.72 30.50 -7.86
C ALA A 15 14.50 29.58 -7.82
N ARG A 16 13.48 29.81 -8.67
CA ARG A 16 12.32 28.89 -8.79
C ARG A 16 12.74 27.50 -9.25
N ARG A 17 13.57 27.40 -10.28
CA ARG A 17 14.06 26.11 -10.80
C ARG A 17 14.90 25.35 -9.76
N SER A 18 15.71 26.06 -8.98
CA SER A 18 16.49 25.48 -7.88
C SER A 18 15.59 24.94 -6.77
N LEU A 19 14.54 25.68 -6.41
CA LEU A 19 13.55 25.24 -5.43
C LEU A 19 12.72 24.05 -5.93
N GLU A 20 12.33 24.03 -7.20
CA GLU A 20 11.64 22.89 -7.81
C GLU A 20 12.52 21.63 -7.84
N LEU A 21 13.80 21.77 -8.18
CA LEU A 21 14.77 20.67 -8.15
C LEU A 21 15.00 20.18 -6.71
N ALA A 22 15.20 21.09 -5.76
CA ALA A 22 15.35 20.74 -4.35
C ALA A 22 14.10 20.05 -3.79
N ALA A 23 12.90 20.52 -4.14
CA ALA A 23 11.64 19.90 -3.75
C ALA A 23 11.47 18.51 -4.37
N ALA A 24 11.87 18.32 -5.64
CA ALA A 24 11.83 17.03 -6.31
C ALA A 24 12.84 16.03 -5.72
N GLU A 25 14.06 16.48 -5.38
CA GLU A 25 15.07 15.67 -4.70
C GLU A 25 14.63 15.33 -3.27
N GLU A 26 14.03 16.27 -2.55
CA GLU A 26 13.45 16.03 -1.23
C GLU A 26 12.29 15.02 -1.31
N GLU A 27 11.38 15.14 -2.29
CA GLU A 27 10.31 14.16 -2.50
C GLU A 27 10.84 12.76 -2.89
N ALA A 28 11.90 12.71 -3.70
CA ALA A 28 12.58 11.45 -4.06
C ALA A 28 13.30 10.81 -2.86
N THR A 29 13.84 11.62 -1.95
CA THR A 29 14.48 11.17 -0.72
C THR A 29 13.45 10.74 0.34
N LEU A 30 12.27 11.36 0.35
CA LEU A 30 11.19 11.05 1.28
C LEU A 30 10.38 9.80 0.93
N ASN A 31 10.26 9.44 -0.36
CA ASN A 31 9.52 8.26 -0.82
C ASN A 31 10.42 7.29 -1.59
N PRO A 32 11.23 6.46 -0.90
CA PRO A 32 12.00 5.42 -1.58
C PRO A 32 11.09 4.48 -2.35
N PRO A 33 11.59 3.80 -3.38
CA PRO A 33 10.72 3.01 -4.20
C PRO A 33 10.22 1.74 -3.49
N VAL A 34 8.93 1.41 -3.64
CA VAL A 34 8.36 0.18 -3.07
C VAL A 34 8.80 -1.02 -3.92
N PRO A 35 9.29 -2.12 -3.32
CA PRO A 35 9.73 -3.29 -4.07
C PRO A 35 8.60 -3.80 -4.96
N GLY A 36 8.93 -4.19 -6.19
CA GLY A 36 7.91 -4.55 -7.15
C GLY A 36 6.95 -5.64 -6.63
N TRP A 37 7.52 -6.70 -6.05
CA TRP A 37 6.80 -7.88 -5.54
C TRP A 37 5.76 -7.57 -4.44
N TYR A 38 5.82 -6.40 -3.79
CA TYR A 38 4.94 -6.05 -2.68
C TYR A 38 3.46 -6.05 -3.07
N TYR A 39 3.11 -5.39 -4.17
CA TYR A 39 1.73 -5.27 -4.62
C TYR A 39 1.09 -6.62 -5.02
N PRO A 40 1.73 -7.48 -5.84
CA PRO A 40 1.16 -8.80 -6.14
C PRO A 40 1.09 -9.71 -4.92
N LEU A 41 2.07 -9.64 -4.00
CA LEU A 41 2.02 -10.42 -2.76
C LEU A 41 0.86 -9.97 -1.87
N LEU A 42 0.69 -8.67 -1.67
CA LEU A 42 -0.40 -8.10 -0.87
C LEU A 42 -1.77 -8.43 -1.47
N ALA A 43 -1.93 -8.28 -2.78
CA ALA A 43 -3.15 -8.65 -3.50
C ALA A 43 -3.46 -10.14 -3.34
N GLY A 44 -2.46 -11.01 -3.47
CA GLY A 44 -2.60 -12.44 -3.25
C GLY A 44 -3.02 -12.79 -1.82
N LEU A 45 -2.39 -12.19 -0.81
CA LEU A 45 -2.74 -12.42 0.60
C LEU A 45 -4.19 -11.99 0.91
N LEU A 46 -4.61 -10.81 0.44
CA LEU A 46 -5.98 -10.33 0.61
C LEU A 46 -7.00 -11.24 -0.07
N LEU A 47 -6.70 -11.70 -1.29
CA LEU A 47 -7.54 -12.63 -2.02
C LEU A 47 -7.66 -13.96 -1.27
N VAL A 48 -6.56 -14.52 -0.76
CA VAL A 48 -6.57 -15.77 0.02
C VAL A 48 -7.43 -15.64 1.28
N ILE A 49 -7.30 -14.52 2.01
CA ILE A 49 -8.16 -14.25 3.18
C ILE A 49 -9.63 -14.25 2.79
N CYS A 50 -9.98 -13.58 1.70
CA CYS A 50 -11.36 -13.50 1.22
C CYS A 50 -11.89 -14.87 0.74
N VAL A 51 -11.08 -15.63 0.02
CA VAL A 51 -11.44 -16.99 -0.41
C VAL A 51 -11.64 -17.91 0.79
N LEU A 52 -10.79 -17.84 1.82
CA LEU A 52 -10.97 -18.60 3.06
C LEU A 52 -12.28 -18.26 3.77
N ASN A 53 -12.71 -16.99 3.74
CA ASN A 53 -14.01 -16.58 4.28
C ASN A 53 -15.20 -17.02 3.40
N ALA A 54 -14.95 -17.31 2.12
CA ALA A 54 -15.97 -17.84 1.22
C ALA A 54 -16.22 -19.35 1.43
N VAL A 55 -15.27 -20.08 2.01
CA VAL A 55 -15.41 -21.52 2.29
C VAL A 55 -16.55 -21.73 3.30
N GLU A 56 -17.42 -22.69 3.01
CA GLU A 56 -18.53 -23.08 3.90
C GLU A 56 -18.02 -23.49 5.28
N ASP A 57 -18.84 -23.24 6.31
CA ASP A 57 -18.45 -23.35 7.72
C ASP A 57 -17.76 -24.69 7.99
N PRO A 58 -16.43 -24.67 8.20
CA PRO A 58 -15.71 -25.89 8.47
C PRO A 58 -16.22 -26.43 9.80
N VAL A 59 -16.65 -27.69 9.82
CA VAL A 59 -17.23 -28.29 11.04
C VAL A 59 -16.11 -28.84 11.92
N GLY A 60 -16.24 -28.67 13.24
CA GLY A 60 -15.31 -29.24 14.22
C GLY A 60 -13.91 -28.57 14.24
N PRO A 61 -12.81 -29.32 14.39
CA PRO A 61 -11.47 -28.76 14.59
C PRO A 61 -10.97 -27.96 13.38
N LEU A 62 -11.49 -28.24 12.18
CA LEU A 62 -11.16 -27.51 10.96
C LEU A 62 -11.55 -26.02 11.06
N ARG A 63 -12.62 -25.70 11.82
CA ARG A 63 -13.03 -24.30 12.05
C ARG A 63 -11.93 -23.50 12.73
N VAL A 64 -11.32 -24.09 13.75
CA VAL A 64 -10.25 -23.46 14.53
C VAL A 64 -9.02 -23.27 13.64
N VAL A 65 -8.68 -24.27 12.81
CA VAL A 65 -7.56 -24.18 11.87
C VAL A 65 -7.78 -23.04 10.86
N VAL A 66 -8.97 -22.95 10.25
CA VAL A 66 -9.29 -21.87 9.30
C VAL A 66 -9.28 -20.51 9.98
N ALA A 67 -9.86 -20.38 11.18
CA ALA A 67 -9.84 -19.12 11.93
C ALA A 67 -8.40 -18.69 12.28
N VAL A 68 -7.57 -19.61 12.74
CA VAL A 68 -6.15 -19.34 13.04
C VAL A 68 -5.40 -18.94 11.76
N ALA A 69 -5.65 -19.61 10.63
CA ALA A 69 -5.03 -19.28 9.35
C ALA A 69 -5.42 -17.86 8.88
N VAL A 70 -6.71 -17.50 8.96
CA VAL A 70 -7.20 -16.16 8.61
C VAL A 70 -6.56 -15.09 9.50
N VAL A 71 -6.50 -15.32 10.82
CA VAL A 71 -5.86 -14.38 11.75
C VAL A 71 -4.36 -14.26 11.46
N ALA A 72 -3.65 -15.36 11.24
CA ALA A 72 -2.23 -15.35 10.90
C ALA A 72 -1.95 -14.59 9.60
N LEU A 73 -2.79 -14.77 8.58
CA LEU A 73 -2.71 -14.03 7.32
C LEU A 73 -2.99 -12.54 7.51
N ALA A 74 -4.02 -12.18 8.28
CA ALA A 74 -4.34 -10.79 8.58
C ALA A 74 -3.20 -10.09 9.33
N VAL A 75 -2.59 -10.76 10.31
CA VAL A 75 -1.40 -10.27 11.02
C VAL A 75 -0.22 -10.12 10.07
N THR A 76 -0.01 -11.08 9.15
CA THR A 76 1.05 -11.00 8.13
C THR A 76 0.84 -9.80 7.20
N VAL A 77 -0.39 -9.55 6.76
CA VAL A 77 -0.75 -8.36 5.96
C VAL A 77 -0.48 -7.09 6.76
N ALA A 78 -0.94 -7.01 8.01
CA ALA A 78 -0.73 -5.86 8.88
C ALA A 78 0.76 -5.60 9.14
N ALA A 79 1.56 -6.65 9.37
CA ALA A 79 3.00 -6.57 9.55
C ALA A 79 3.71 -6.15 8.26
N LEU A 80 3.28 -6.65 7.10
CA LEU A 80 3.86 -6.30 5.79
C LEU A 80 3.56 -4.85 5.43
N VAL A 81 2.30 -4.42 5.55
CA VAL A 81 1.88 -3.02 5.37
C VAL A 81 2.57 -2.11 6.38
N GLY A 82 2.64 -2.55 7.65
CA GLY A 82 3.26 -1.80 8.72
C GLY A 82 4.76 -1.63 8.52
N ARG A 83 5.46 -2.69 8.11
CA ARG A 83 6.88 -2.63 7.77
C ARG A 83 7.13 -1.71 6.58
N MET A 84 6.35 -1.85 5.51
CA MET A 84 6.52 -1.02 4.31
C MET A 84 6.07 0.43 4.48
N THR A 85 5.18 0.72 5.43
CA THR A 85 4.68 2.07 5.70
C THR A 85 5.48 2.78 6.80
N PHE A 86 5.77 2.11 7.92
CA PHE A 86 6.39 2.72 9.11
C PHE A 86 7.89 2.41 9.28
N HIS A 87 8.36 1.24 8.84
CA HIS A 87 9.72 0.76 9.09
C HIS A 87 10.45 0.47 7.78
N ARG A 88 10.67 1.52 6.97
CA ARG A 88 11.53 1.37 5.79
C ARG A 88 12.99 1.39 6.22
N PRO A 89 13.77 0.32 5.94
CA PRO A 89 15.18 0.26 6.30
C PRO A 89 15.94 1.39 5.59
N GLY A 90 16.53 2.31 6.35
CA GLY A 90 17.38 3.39 5.85
C GLY A 90 16.95 4.82 6.21
N TYR A 91 15.73 5.06 6.69
CA TYR A 91 15.23 6.42 6.94
C TYR A 91 14.68 6.60 8.36
N ARG A 92 15.21 7.58 9.11
CA ARG A 92 14.98 7.78 10.55
C ARG A 92 13.70 8.58 10.88
N ARG A 93 13.07 9.23 9.89
CA ARG A 93 11.81 9.98 10.02
C ARG A 93 11.04 9.95 8.70
N LEU A 94 10.08 9.03 8.56
CA LEU A 94 9.10 9.09 7.47
C LEU A 94 7.92 9.95 7.91
N HIS A 95 7.67 11.05 7.20
CA HIS A 95 6.41 11.77 7.31
C HIS A 95 5.37 10.98 6.49
N ILE A 96 4.59 10.15 7.18
CA ILE A 96 3.55 9.35 6.51
C ILE A 96 2.47 10.31 6.05
N ARG A 97 2.33 10.49 4.73
CA ARG A 97 1.16 11.12 4.13
C ARG A 97 -0.05 10.20 4.32
N TRP A 98 -0.65 10.25 5.51
CA TRP A 98 -1.83 9.48 5.89
C TRP A 98 -2.99 9.64 4.92
N VAL A 99 -3.08 10.81 4.26
CA VAL A 99 -4.06 11.10 3.21
C VAL A 99 -3.99 10.11 2.05
N ALA A 100 -2.83 9.50 1.77
CA ALA A 100 -2.69 8.48 0.72
C ALA A 100 -3.01 7.05 1.21
N VAL A 101 -2.86 6.77 2.51
CA VAL A 101 -3.01 5.42 3.10
C VAL A 101 -4.42 5.18 3.64
N LEU A 102 -5.01 6.19 4.28
CA LEU A 102 -6.35 6.14 4.88
C LEU A 102 -7.45 5.75 3.88
N PRO A 103 -7.51 6.29 2.65
CA PRO A 103 -8.54 5.92 1.70
C PRO A 103 -8.48 4.44 1.34
N GLY A 104 -7.28 3.89 1.15
CA GLY A 104 -7.10 2.46 0.85
C GLY A 104 -7.57 1.56 1.99
N GLY A 105 -7.23 1.92 3.23
CA GLY A 105 -7.70 1.21 4.41
C GLY A 105 -9.22 1.29 4.61
N LEU A 106 -9.81 2.47 4.37
CA LEU A 106 -11.26 2.67 4.46
C LEU A 106 -12.02 1.89 3.39
N VAL A 107 -11.52 1.85 2.15
CA VAL A 107 -12.12 1.05 1.07
C VAL A 107 -12.04 -0.44 1.39
N ALA A 108 -10.91 -0.92 1.92
CA ALA A 108 -10.78 -2.31 2.36
C ALA A 108 -11.76 -2.67 3.48
N LEU A 109 -11.90 -1.78 4.47
CA LEU A 109 -12.88 -1.95 5.54
C LEU A 109 -14.31 -1.93 5.01
N ALA A 110 -14.65 -0.99 4.12
CA ALA A 110 -15.97 -0.88 3.53
C ALA A 110 -16.35 -2.13 2.73
N LEU A 111 -15.41 -2.69 1.95
CA LEU A 111 -15.64 -3.93 1.21
C LEU A 111 -15.83 -5.14 2.14
N ALA A 112 -15.05 -5.24 3.22
CA ALA A 112 -15.22 -6.30 4.21
C ALA A 112 -16.57 -6.19 4.93
N VAL A 113 -16.99 -4.99 5.33
CA VAL A 113 -18.29 -4.75 5.95
C VAL A 113 -19.43 -5.05 4.98
N ALA A 114 -19.33 -4.60 3.73
CA ALA A 114 -20.32 -4.91 2.70
C ALA A 114 -20.45 -6.42 2.47
N ALA A 115 -19.33 -7.14 2.39
CA ALA A 115 -19.34 -8.60 2.24
C ALA A 115 -20.01 -9.30 3.42
N LEU A 116 -19.71 -8.86 4.65
CA LEU A 116 -20.30 -9.39 5.87
C LEU A 116 -21.83 -9.16 5.93
N LEU A 117 -22.32 -8.01 5.44
CA LEU A 117 -23.75 -7.70 5.43
C LEU A 117 -24.50 -8.41 4.29
N LEU A 118 -23.84 -8.64 3.15
CA LEU A 118 -24.44 -9.26 1.97
C LEU A 118 -24.36 -10.78 1.97
N GLN A 119 -23.50 -11.40 2.80
CA GLN A 119 -23.30 -12.85 2.78
C GLN A 119 -24.58 -13.65 3.04
N ASP A 120 -25.49 -13.13 3.88
CA ASP A 120 -26.76 -13.82 4.21
C ASP A 120 -27.81 -13.65 3.10
N VAL A 121 -27.71 -12.59 2.30
CA VAL A 121 -28.67 -12.26 1.22
C VAL A 121 -28.25 -12.86 -0.11
N VAL A 122 -26.96 -12.77 -0.42
CA VAL A 122 -26.39 -13.05 -1.73
C VAL A 122 -25.59 -14.35 -1.72
N GLY A 123 -25.12 -14.79 -0.55
CA GLY A 123 -24.29 -15.97 -0.36
C GLY A 123 -22.80 -15.63 -0.18
N ARG A 124 -22.02 -16.63 0.24
CA ARG A 124 -20.60 -16.46 0.60
C ARG A 124 -19.67 -16.11 -0.56
N TRP A 125 -20.10 -16.29 -1.81
CA TRP A 125 -19.31 -15.90 -2.99
C TRP A 125 -19.04 -14.39 -3.05
N VAL A 126 -19.80 -13.56 -2.33
CA VAL A 126 -19.53 -12.12 -2.18
C VAL A 126 -18.13 -11.87 -1.61
N TRP A 127 -17.63 -12.75 -0.74
CA TRP A 127 -16.26 -12.65 -0.24
C TRP A 127 -15.24 -12.80 -1.37
N VAL A 128 -15.45 -13.73 -2.31
CA VAL A 128 -14.57 -13.89 -3.47
C VAL A 128 -14.56 -12.62 -4.32
N VAL A 129 -15.73 -12.03 -4.57
CA VAL A 129 -15.85 -10.77 -5.34
C VAL A 129 -15.16 -9.62 -4.63
N ALA A 130 -15.35 -9.48 -3.31
CA ALA A 130 -14.66 -8.47 -2.51
C ALA A 130 -13.14 -8.66 -2.56
N GLY A 131 -12.66 -9.91 -2.49
CA GLY A 131 -11.25 -10.25 -2.62
C GLY A 131 -10.67 -9.90 -3.99
N VAL A 132 -11.40 -10.19 -5.08
CA VAL A 132 -10.99 -9.82 -6.44
C VAL A 132 -10.97 -8.30 -6.59
N ALA A 133 -11.99 -7.59 -6.11
CA ALA A 133 -12.05 -6.13 -6.15
C ALA A 133 -10.87 -5.51 -5.38
N LEU A 134 -10.55 -6.04 -4.19
CA LEU A 134 -9.39 -5.61 -3.41
C LEU A 134 -8.07 -5.87 -4.13
N ALA A 135 -7.90 -7.05 -4.71
CA ALA A 135 -6.71 -7.40 -5.47
C ALA A 135 -6.51 -6.43 -6.64
N VAL A 136 -7.57 -6.12 -7.40
CA VAL A 136 -7.53 -5.14 -8.50
C VAL A 136 -7.20 -3.73 -7.99
N LEU A 137 -7.83 -3.29 -6.90
CA LEU A 137 -7.57 -1.98 -6.29
C LEU A 137 -6.14 -1.83 -5.79
N VAL A 138 -5.49 -2.91 -5.35
CA VAL A 138 -4.07 -2.91 -4.95
C VAL A 138 -3.15 -2.98 -6.17
N LEU A 139 -3.50 -3.79 -7.17
CA LEU A 139 -2.67 -4.01 -8.36
C LEU A 139 -2.68 -2.82 -9.33
N LEU A 140 -3.81 -2.11 -9.51
CA LEU A 140 -3.89 -0.98 -10.44
C LEU A 140 -2.89 0.14 -10.10
N PRO A 141 -2.84 0.65 -8.84
CA PRO A 141 -1.81 1.58 -8.42
C PRO A 141 -0.41 0.97 -8.50
N GLY A 142 -0.25 -0.31 -8.14
CA GLY A 142 1.03 -1.02 -8.23
C GLY A 142 1.59 -1.10 -9.65
N LEU A 143 0.73 -1.36 -10.65
CA LEU A 143 1.09 -1.37 -12.06
C LEU A 143 1.44 0.02 -12.58
N ALA A 144 0.65 1.04 -12.21
CA ALA A 144 0.97 2.43 -12.53
C ALA A 144 2.31 2.86 -11.91
N TYR A 145 2.60 2.37 -10.70
CA TYR A 145 3.84 2.61 -9.99
C TYR A 145 5.03 1.93 -10.65
N TRP A 146 4.92 0.64 -11.01
CA TRP A 146 5.95 -0.10 -11.74
C TRP A 146 6.27 0.51 -13.10
N ARG A 147 5.25 1.02 -13.81
CA ARG A 147 5.46 1.74 -15.08
C ARG A 147 6.29 3.00 -14.92
N ARG A 148 6.24 3.64 -13.74
CA ARG A 148 7.05 4.82 -13.40
C ARG A 148 8.44 4.45 -12.84
N TYR A 149 8.56 3.30 -12.19
CA TYR A 149 9.80 2.85 -11.52
C TYR A 149 10.14 1.38 -11.83
N PRO A 150 10.57 1.03 -13.05
CA PRO A 150 10.74 -0.37 -13.48
C PRO A 150 11.99 -1.10 -12.94
N ARG A 151 12.85 -0.47 -12.13
CA ARG A 151 14.15 -1.01 -11.69
C ARG A 151 14.42 -0.92 -10.18
N ALA A 152 13.38 -0.79 -9.36
CA ALA A 152 13.52 -0.78 -7.91
C ALA A 152 13.30 -2.17 -7.29
#